data_AF-A0A7S2ZV05-F1
#
_entry.id   AF-A0A7S2ZV05-F1
#
_cell.length_a   1.000
_cell.length_b   1.000
_cell.length_c   1.000
_cell.angle_alpha   90.00
_cell.angle_beta   90.00
_cell.angle_gamma   90.00
#
_symmetry.space_group_name_H-M   'P 1'
#
loop_
_entity.id
_entity.type
_entity.pdbx_description
1 polymer ?
#
loop_
_entity_poly.entity_id
_entity_poly.type
_entity_poly.pdbx_seq_one_letter_code
_entity_poly.pdbx_strand_id
1 'polypeptide(L)'
;MCFGGRLSYIMLGSSGVPVESVSASGNFEVGGPDRKAVGFSKDSCVTFLDWDDTLFASSHIALLLKDSEDLGGEVEEGLQSLQLAVIGLLKVASKISRVFIVTNANLVWVNEVLERWMPKVATYMHRNSVRVLSSRDFHELTHPGSPHLWKLRAFKDVLAILKYTSGKADNIIVVGDGLEEKEAASQLSQSERDCIVKMVGIPKSLSIESLVRQLALLTMSFRGIWASRKCMSIDL
;
A
#
# COMPACT_ATOMS: atom_id res chain seq x y z
N MET A 1 6.01 34.51 14.74
CA MET A 1 5.08 33.77 15.60
C MET A 1 5.24 32.29 15.29
N CYS A 2 5.94 31.57 16.17
CA CYS A 2 6.16 30.13 16.05
C CYS A 2 5.00 29.39 16.74
N PHE A 3 4.33 28.47 16.05
CA PHE A 3 3.47 27.48 16.68
C PHE A 3 4.09 26.10 16.49
N GLY A 4 4.82 25.67 17.52
CA GLY A 4 5.26 24.29 17.68
C GLY A 4 4.16 23.48 18.36
N GLY A 5 3.49 22.61 17.59
CA GLY A 5 2.56 21.62 18.13
C GLY A 5 3.32 20.38 18.58
N ARG A 6 3.44 20.17 19.89
CA ARG A 6 3.91 18.93 20.51
C ARG A 6 2.89 17.81 20.26
N LEU A 7 3.27 16.79 19.49
CA LEU A 7 2.61 15.49 19.54
C LEU A 7 2.91 14.82 20.88
N SER A 8 1.85 14.50 21.63
CA SER A 8 1.94 13.83 22.92
C SER A 8 1.94 12.32 22.71
N TYR A 9 3.02 11.64 23.11
CA TYR A 9 3.08 10.18 23.19
C TYR A 9 2.55 9.73 24.55
N ILE A 10 1.60 8.80 24.57
CA ILE A 10 1.18 8.09 25.78
C ILE A 10 2.11 6.88 25.94
N MET A 11 3.01 6.96 26.92
CA MET A 11 3.80 5.84 27.44
C MET A 11 3.02 5.19 28.58
N LEU A 12 2.76 3.89 28.49
CA LEU A 12 2.35 3.07 29.63
C LEU A 12 3.42 1.99 29.86
N GLY A 13 4.19 2.15 30.94
CA GLY A 13 4.99 1.08 31.54
C GLY A 13 4.14 0.27 32.51
N SER A 14 4.60 -0.70 33.29
CA SER A 14 5.80 -1.55 33.35
C SER A 14 5.40 -2.67 34.30
N SER A 15 5.71 -3.92 34.03
CA SER A 15 5.80 -4.94 35.09
C SER A 15 6.78 -6.03 34.65
N GLY A 16 7.95 -6.05 35.27
CA GLY A 16 8.94 -7.11 35.11
C GLY A 16 8.95 -8.03 36.32
N VAL A 17 9.40 -9.28 36.11
CA VAL A 17 10.19 -10.09 37.05
C VAL A 17 11.09 -11.03 36.21
N PRO A 18 12.38 -11.24 36.56
CA PRO A 18 13.36 -12.01 35.78
C PRO A 18 13.49 -13.47 36.26
N VAL A 19 13.91 -14.41 35.39
CA VAL A 19 14.44 -15.72 35.79
C VAL A 19 15.50 -16.23 34.80
N GLU A 20 16.41 -17.03 35.35
CA GLU A 20 17.81 -17.30 35.05
C GLU A 20 18.20 -18.10 33.80
N SER A 21 19.50 -18.00 33.52
CA SER A 21 20.34 -18.74 32.58
C SER A 21 20.42 -20.24 32.85
N VAL A 22 20.38 -21.04 31.79
CA VAL A 22 20.89 -22.42 31.78
C VAL A 22 21.82 -22.61 30.59
N SER A 23 23.07 -22.95 30.90
CA SER A 23 24.11 -23.38 29.97
C SER A 23 23.90 -24.83 29.56
N ALA A 24 23.92 -25.11 28.25
CA ALA A 24 24.20 -26.45 27.74
C ALA A 24 24.98 -26.32 26.42
N SER A 25 26.24 -26.70 26.50
CA SER A 25 27.19 -26.92 25.42
C SER A 25 26.72 -28.01 24.47
N GLY A 26 26.77 -27.74 23.17
CA GLY A 26 26.57 -28.72 22.11
C GLY A 26 27.04 -28.16 20.77
N ASN A 27 28.30 -28.40 20.43
CA ASN A 27 28.84 -28.16 19.09
C ASN A 27 28.12 -29.04 18.08
N PHE A 28 27.46 -28.42 17.12
CA PHE A 28 27.09 -29.07 15.85
C PHE A 28 27.47 -28.11 14.72
N GLU A 29 28.73 -28.18 14.29
CA GLU A 29 29.16 -27.58 13.03
C GLU A 29 28.77 -28.50 11.88
N VAL A 30 27.76 -28.13 11.09
CA VAL A 30 27.73 -28.35 9.63
C VAL A 30 26.74 -27.34 9.03
N GLY A 31 27.15 -26.51 8.07
CA GLY A 31 26.14 -25.92 7.17
C GLY A 31 26.39 -24.61 6.42
N GLY A 32 27.62 -24.27 6.02
CA GLY A 32 27.86 -23.34 4.89
C GLY A 32 27.44 -21.86 5.07
N PRO A 33 27.90 -20.96 4.18
CA PRO A 33 27.56 -19.55 4.29
C PRO A 33 26.06 -19.36 4.06
N ASP A 34 25.42 -18.79 5.08
CA ASP A 34 24.10 -18.19 5.07
C ASP A 34 23.87 -17.45 3.74
N ARG A 35 22.91 -17.93 2.94
CA ARG A 35 22.58 -17.33 1.65
C ARG A 35 22.01 -15.93 1.92
N LYS A 36 22.89 -14.92 1.86
CA LYS A 36 22.56 -13.49 1.95
C LYS A 36 21.22 -13.20 1.26
N ALA A 37 20.32 -12.55 1.98
CA ALA A 37 19.01 -12.12 1.48
C ALA A 37 19.14 -11.46 0.09
N VAL A 38 18.55 -12.08 -0.92
CA VAL A 38 18.66 -11.66 -2.34
C VAL A 38 17.80 -10.40 -2.64
N GLY A 39 17.18 -9.79 -1.62
CA GLY A 39 16.20 -8.71 -1.74
C GLY A 39 16.65 -7.37 -1.15
N PHE A 40 15.79 -6.36 -1.27
CA PHE A 40 15.95 -5.09 -0.54
C PHE A 40 15.65 -5.32 0.96
N SER A 41 16.12 -4.44 1.86
CA SER A 41 15.61 -4.48 3.22
C SER A 41 14.17 -3.95 3.23
N LYS A 42 13.31 -4.47 4.11
CA LYS A 42 11.92 -3.99 4.24
C LYS A 42 11.88 -2.48 4.49
N ASP A 43 12.81 -1.97 5.29
CA ASP A 43 12.90 -0.56 5.65
C ASP A 43 13.35 0.36 4.51
N SER A 44 13.92 -0.16 3.43
CA SER A 44 14.21 0.61 2.22
C SER A 44 13.15 0.44 1.13
N CYS A 45 12.05 -0.27 1.42
CA CYS A 45 10.99 -0.54 0.45
C CYS A 45 9.69 0.17 0.82
N VAL A 46 9.07 0.79 -0.19
CA VAL A 46 7.78 1.46 -0.06
C VAL A 46 6.86 0.98 -1.17
N THR A 47 5.63 0.64 -0.82
CA THR A 47 4.57 0.32 -1.77
C THR A 47 3.45 1.34 -1.61
N PHE A 48 3.12 2.02 -2.71
CA PHE A 48 1.96 2.88 -2.86
C PHE A 48 0.89 2.12 -3.65
N LEU A 49 -0.30 1.99 -3.08
CA LEU A 49 -1.46 1.35 -3.71
C LEU A 49 -2.55 2.41 -3.92
N ASP A 50 -3.10 2.51 -5.13
CA ASP A 50 -4.32 3.27 -5.33
C ASP A 50 -5.55 2.57 -4.72
N TRP A 51 -6.66 3.29 -4.60
CA TRP A 51 -7.91 2.78 -4.03
C TRP A 51 -8.95 2.46 -5.09
N ASP A 52 -9.52 3.49 -5.72
CA ASP A 52 -10.58 3.41 -6.71
C ASP A 52 -10.08 2.67 -7.96
N ASP A 53 -10.90 1.77 -8.48
CA ASP A 53 -10.64 0.81 -9.58
C ASP A 53 -9.33 -0.01 -9.48
N THR A 54 -8.68 0.01 -8.29
CA THR A 54 -7.43 -0.70 -8.01
C THR A 54 -7.57 -1.69 -6.85
N LEU A 55 -7.97 -1.23 -5.66
CA LEU A 55 -8.30 -2.10 -4.53
C LEU A 55 -9.80 -2.30 -4.37
N PHE A 56 -10.59 -1.34 -4.85
CA PHE A 56 -12.04 -1.35 -4.82
C PHE A 56 -12.61 -1.14 -6.22
N ALA A 57 -13.60 -1.93 -6.63
CA ALA A 57 -14.23 -1.84 -7.96
C ALA A 57 -15.26 -0.70 -8.02
N SER A 58 -14.83 0.53 -7.72
CA SER A 58 -15.67 1.73 -7.60
C SER A 58 -16.56 1.97 -8.82
N SER A 59 -16.01 1.87 -10.04
CA SER A 59 -16.78 2.09 -11.28
C SER A 59 -17.84 1.03 -11.47
N HIS A 60 -17.52 -0.24 -11.19
CA HIS A 60 -18.48 -1.33 -11.32
C HIS A 60 -19.60 -1.22 -10.29
N ILE A 61 -19.28 -0.92 -9.03
CA ILE A 61 -20.28 -0.70 -7.97
C ILE A 61 -21.16 0.51 -8.31
N ALA A 62 -20.58 1.60 -8.80
CA ALA A 62 -21.34 2.77 -9.22
C ALA A 62 -22.31 2.48 -10.38
N LEU A 63 -21.97 1.55 -11.29
CA LEU A 63 -22.89 1.09 -12.33
C LEU A 63 -24.04 0.28 -11.75
N LEU A 64 -23.75 -0.70 -10.88
CA LEU A 64 -24.78 -1.53 -10.25
C LEU A 64 -25.78 -0.70 -9.44
N LEU A 65 -25.30 0.33 -8.74
CA LEU A 65 -26.13 1.22 -7.94
C LEU A 65 -27.04 2.15 -8.76
N LYS A 66 -26.75 2.34 -10.07
CA LYS A 66 -27.67 3.07 -10.96
C LYS A 66 -28.91 2.24 -11.29
N ASP A 67 -28.77 0.92 -11.31
CA ASP A 67 -29.83 -0.01 -11.70
C ASP A 67 -30.65 -0.49 -10.49
N SER A 68 -30.06 -0.53 -9.30
CA SER A 68 -30.70 -0.93 -8.05
C SER A 68 -30.03 -0.29 -6.83
N GLU A 69 -30.82 0.21 -5.87
CA GLU A 69 -30.28 0.72 -4.59
C GLU A 69 -29.70 -0.38 -3.70
N ASP A 70 -30.14 -1.63 -3.91
CA ASP A 70 -29.68 -2.80 -3.18
C ASP A 70 -28.73 -3.65 -4.04
N LEU A 71 -27.59 -4.02 -3.43
CA LEU A 71 -26.60 -4.89 -4.06
C LEU A 71 -27.02 -6.32 -3.74
N GLY A 72 -27.64 -7.00 -4.71
CA GLY A 72 -28.11 -8.38 -4.53
C GLY A 72 -27.01 -9.34 -4.06
N GLY A 73 -27.41 -10.51 -3.53
CA GLY A 73 -26.50 -11.45 -2.84
C GLY A 73 -25.25 -11.86 -3.62
N GLU A 74 -25.32 -11.98 -4.95
CA GLU A 74 -24.15 -12.28 -5.79
C GLU A 74 -23.07 -11.18 -5.71
N VAL A 75 -23.48 -9.91 -5.63
CA VAL A 75 -22.56 -8.78 -5.48
C VAL A 75 -21.93 -8.80 -4.10
N GLU A 76 -22.69 -9.10 -3.05
CA GLU A 76 -22.17 -9.24 -1.69
C GLU A 76 -21.13 -10.36 -1.58
N GLU A 77 -21.39 -11.52 -2.18
CA GLU A 77 -20.42 -12.63 -2.26
C GLU A 77 -19.15 -12.23 -3.03
N GLY A 78 -19.31 -11.51 -4.14
CA GLY A 78 -18.21 -10.91 -4.87
C GLY A 78 -17.38 -9.96 -4.01
N LEU A 79 -18.02 -9.07 -3.25
CA LEU A 79 -17.37 -8.14 -2.33
C LEU A 79 -16.64 -8.87 -1.20
N GLN A 80 -17.17 -9.99 -0.70
CA GLN A 80 -16.46 -10.81 0.27
C GLN A 80 -15.16 -11.39 -0.33
N SER A 81 -15.22 -11.87 -1.57
CA SER A 81 -14.05 -12.37 -2.29
C SER A 81 -13.02 -11.26 -2.54
N LEU A 82 -13.48 -10.06 -2.92
CA LEU A 82 -12.62 -8.89 -3.12
C LEU A 82 -11.91 -8.47 -1.84
N GLN A 83 -12.62 -8.44 -0.71
CA GLN A 83 -12.00 -8.15 0.59
C GLN A 83 -10.87 -9.12 0.91
N LEU A 84 -11.05 -10.42 0.65
CA LEU A 84 -10.02 -11.42 0.88
C LEU A 84 -8.81 -11.24 -0.05
N ALA A 85 -9.04 -10.90 -1.32
CA ALA A 85 -7.98 -10.63 -2.29
C ALA A 85 -7.14 -9.41 -1.87
N VAL A 86 -7.79 -8.31 -1.49
CA VAL A 86 -7.11 -7.09 -0.98
C VAL A 86 -6.28 -7.40 0.26
N ILE A 87 -6.86 -8.12 1.24
CA ILE A 87 -6.12 -8.52 2.46
C ILE A 87 -4.92 -9.40 2.11
N GLY A 88 -5.06 -10.30 1.13
CA GLY A 88 -3.97 -11.15 0.63
C GLY A 88 -2.80 -10.32 0.10
N LEU A 89 -3.10 -9.35 -0.77
CA LEU A 89 -2.11 -8.43 -1.32
C LEU A 89 -1.43 -7.61 -0.21
N LEU A 90 -2.22 -6.98 0.68
CA LEU A 90 -1.69 -6.16 1.77
C LEU A 90 -0.79 -6.97 2.71
N LYS A 91 -1.12 -8.23 3.00
CA LYS A 91 -0.28 -9.14 3.79
C LYS A 91 1.07 -9.41 3.13
N VAL A 92 1.08 -9.69 1.82
CA VAL A 92 2.32 -9.96 1.08
C VAL A 92 3.17 -8.69 0.99
N ALA A 93 2.56 -7.56 0.63
CA ALA A 93 3.26 -6.28 0.50
C ALA A 93 3.86 -5.80 1.83
N SER A 94 3.10 -5.90 2.93
CA SER A 94 3.53 -5.46 4.27
C SER A 94 4.65 -6.32 4.87
N LYS A 95 4.85 -7.55 4.38
CA LYS A 95 5.98 -8.39 4.80
C LYS A 95 7.32 -7.87 4.27
N ILE A 96 7.33 -7.19 3.13
CA ILE A 96 8.56 -6.85 2.41
C ILE A 96 8.72 -5.35 2.12
N SER A 97 7.72 -4.54 2.47
CA SER A 97 7.73 -3.08 2.30
C SER A 97 6.87 -2.39 3.35
N ARG A 98 7.02 -1.07 3.45
CA ARG A 98 6.04 -0.19 4.10
C ARG A 98 4.93 0.10 3.09
N VAL A 99 3.68 -0.09 3.47
CA VAL A 99 2.53 0.04 2.56
C VAL A 99 1.72 1.29 2.91
N PHE A 100 1.42 2.08 1.90
CA PHE A 100 0.53 3.24 1.97
C PHE A 100 -0.51 3.12 0.87
N ILE A 101 -1.77 3.34 1.22
CA ILE A 101 -2.83 3.55 0.23
C ILE A 101 -2.86 5.05 -0.08
N VAL A 102 -2.77 5.42 -1.35
CA VAL A 102 -2.76 6.82 -1.80
C VAL A 102 -3.79 7.00 -2.90
N THR A 103 -4.84 7.76 -2.62
CA THR A 103 -5.97 7.97 -3.54
C THR A 103 -6.15 9.45 -3.89
N ASN A 104 -6.76 9.72 -5.05
CA ASN A 104 -7.28 11.04 -5.42
C ASN A 104 -8.73 11.26 -4.95
N ALA A 105 -9.40 10.25 -4.38
CA ALA A 105 -10.66 10.44 -3.70
C ALA A 105 -10.44 11.09 -2.32
N ASN A 106 -11.50 11.69 -1.76
CA ASN A 106 -11.45 12.21 -0.39
C ASN A 106 -11.50 11.06 0.63
N LEU A 107 -11.03 11.32 1.86
CA LEU A 107 -11.05 10.30 2.92
C LEU A 107 -12.45 9.91 3.36
N VAL A 108 -13.44 10.80 3.22
CA VAL A 108 -14.84 10.52 3.57
C VAL A 108 -15.36 9.34 2.76
N TRP A 109 -15.17 9.38 1.44
CA TRP A 109 -15.53 8.30 0.50
C TRP A 109 -14.85 6.99 0.86
N VAL A 110 -13.54 7.00 1.11
CA VAL A 110 -12.81 5.76 1.45
C VAL A 110 -13.35 5.15 2.74
N ASN A 111 -13.65 5.97 3.75
CA ASN A 111 -14.21 5.48 5.01
C ASN A 111 -15.61 4.90 4.82
N GLU A 112 -16.48 5.57 4.06
CA GLU A 112 -17.82 5.06 3.74
C GLU A 112 -17.76 3.70 3.01
N VAL A 113 -16.86 3.55 2.03
CA VAL A 113 -16.63 2.27 1.33
C VAL A 113 -16.13 1.20 2.29
N LEU A 114 -15.16 1.54 3.14
CA LEU A 114 -14.58 0.61 4.13
C LEU A 114 -15.62 0.12 5.13
N GLU A 115 -16.50 1.01 5.60
CA GLU A 115 -17.57 0.66 6.54
C GLU A 115 -18.67 -0.17 5.87
N ARG A 116 -19.10 0.24 4.68
CA ARG A 116 -20.26 -0.36 4.01
C ARG A 116 -19.94 -1.64 3.25
N TRP A 117 -18.86 -1.65 2.48
CA TRP A 117 -18.58 -2.72 1.51
C TRP A 117 -17.30 -3.51 1.81
N MET A 118 -16.36 -2.94 2.57
CA MET A 118 -15.08 -3.59 2.86
C MET A 118 -14.70 -3.69 4.36
N PRO A 119 -15.60 -4.09 5.27
CA PRO A 119 -15.33 -4.04 6.73
C PRO A 119 -14.18 -4.96 7.18
N LYS A 120 -13.93 -6.08 6.48
CA LYS A 120 -12.79 -6.97 6.77
C LYS A 120 -11.46 -6.28 6.42
N VAL A 121 -11.44 -5.49 5.35
CA VAL A 121 -10.26 -4.70 4.95
C VAL A 121 -10.02 -3.59 5.96
N ALA A 122 -11.05 -2.87 6.38
CA ALA A 122 -10.97 -1.84 7.42
C ALA A 122 -10.34 -2.38 8.71
N THR A 123 -10.84 -3.53 9.18
CA THR A 123 -10.32 -4.23 10.36
C THR A 123 -8.86 -4.62 10.18
N TYR A 124 -8.49 -5.15 9.01
CA TYR A 124 -7.11 -5.53 8.73
C TYR A 124 -6.18 -4.31 8.72
N MET A 125 -6.56 -3.23 8.04
CA MET A 125 -5.77 -2.01 7.94
C MET A 125 -5.52 -1.39 9.32
N HIS A 126 -6.55 -1.30 10.15
CA HIS A 126 -6.44 -0.80 11.51
C HIS A 126 -5.45 -1.63 12.34
N ARG A 127 -5.61 -2.95 12.37
CA ARG A 127 -4.74 -3.87 13.13
C ARG A 127 -3.28 -3.87 12.67
N ASN A 128 -3.04 -3.59 11.39
CA ASN A 128 -1.70 -3.67 10.78
C ASN A 128 -1.11 -2.29 10.47
N SER A 129 -1.75 -1.20 10.93
CA SER A 129 -1.29 0.18 10.72
C SER A 129 -1.06 0.55 9.24
N VAL A 130 -1.89 0.01 8.33
CA VAL A 130 -1.90 0.42 6.92
C VAL A 130 -2.60 1.77 6.82
N ARG A 131 -1.88 2.79 6.36
CA ARG A 131 -2.40 4.16 6.29
C ARG A 131 -3.00 4.46 4.93
N VAL A 132 -4.08 5.25 4.93
CA VAL A 132 -4.66 5.88 3.75
C VAL A 132 -4.27 7.35 3.73
N LEU A 133 -3.87 7.84 2.55
CA LEU A 133 -3.59 9.23 2.28
C LEU A 133 -4.46 9.68 1.10
N SER A 134 -5.38 10.61 1.34
CA SER A 134 -6.07 11.29 0.23
C SER A 134 -5.15 12.38 -0.30
N SER A 135 -4.47 12.11 -1.41
CA SER A 135 -3.63 13.10 -2.05
C SER A 135 -4.42 14.34 -2.51
N ARG A 136 -5.70 14.17 -2.86
CA ARG A 136 -6.63 15.27 -3.14
C ARG A 136 -6.83 16.17 -1.93
N ASP A 137 -7.22 15.61 -0.78
CA ASP A 137 -7.51 16.39 0.42
C ASP A 137 -6.29 17.24 0.86
N PHE A 138 -5.08 16.74 0.63
CA PHE A 138 -3.84 17.45 0.99
C PHE A 138 -3.31 18.42 -0.07
N HIS A 139 -3.59 18.19 -1.36
CA HIS A 139 -2.89 18.90 -2.44
C HIS A 139 -3.78 19.59 -3.47
N GLU A 140 -5.10 19.36 -3.47
CA GLU A 140 -6.03 20.02 -4.41
C GLU A 140 -5.98 21.55 -4.29
N LEU A 141 -5.93 22.08 -3.07
CA LEU A 141 -5.88 23.52 -2.84
C LEU A 141 -4.62 24.18 -3.43
N THR A 142 -3.49 23.47 -3.41
CA THR A 142 -2.20 24.01 -3.89
C THR A 142 -1.93 23.68 -5.36
N HIS A 143 -2.57 22.65 -5.91
CA HIS A 143 -2.40 22.21 -7.28
C HIS A 143 -3.77 21.95 -7.95
N PRO A 144 -4.64 22.97 -8.05
CA PRO A 144 -6.01 22.78 -8.51
C PRO A 144 -6.07 22.14 -9.91
N GLY A 145 -7.02 21.21 -10.09
CA GLY A 145 -7.23 20.53 -11.37
C GLY A 145 -6.08 19.63 -11.85
N SER A 146 -5.12 19.30 -10.97
CA SER A 146 -3.90 18.55 -11.32
C SER A 146 -3.76 17.25 -10.50
N PRO A 147 -4.63 16.25 -10.71
CA PRO A 147 -4.67 15.04 -9.88
C PRO A 147 -3.40 14.19 -9.93
N HIS A 148 -2.64 14.24 -11.02
CA HIS A 148 -1.31 13.61 -11.09
C HIS A 148 -0.30 14.29 -10.15
N LEU A 149 -0.35 15.63 -9.99
CA LEU A 149 0.51 16.37 -9.07
C LEU A 149 0.14 16.08 -7.61
N TRP A 150 -1.14 15.83 -7.32
CA TRP A 150 -1.56 15.42 -5.98
C TRP A 150 -0.87 14.14 -5.57
N LYS A 151 -0.98 13.08 -6.39
CA LYS A 151 -0.30 11.80 -6.12
C LYS A 151 1.22 11.96 -6.05
N LEU A 152 1.83 12.68 -7.00
CA LEU A 152 3.28 12.91 -6.99
C LEU A 152 3.73 13.58 -5.68
N ARG A 153 3.00 14.60 -5.22
CA ARG A 153 3.35 15.32 -4.00
C ARG A 153 3.16 14.44 -2.77
N ALA A 154 2.06 13.70 -2.70
CA ALA A 154 1.78 12.74 -1.65
C ALA A 154 2.88 11.67 -1.54
N PHE A 155 3.33 11.11 -2.67
CA PHE A 155 4.45 10.17 -2.69
C PHE A 155 5.74 10.81 -2.17
N LYS A 156 6.07 12.03 -2.64
CA LYS A 156 7.27 12.75 -2.19
C LYS A 156 7.24 13.06 -0.69
N ASP A 157 6.08 13.43 -0.15
CA ASP A 157 5.94 13.71 1.28
C ASP A 157 6.17 12.45 2.12
N VAL A 158 5.60 11.31 1.71
CA VAL A 158 5.88 10.01 2.36
C VAL A 158 7.36 9.65 2.25
N LEU A 159 7.96 9.76 1.07
CA LEU A 159 9.38 9.44 0.87
C LEU A 159 10.30 10.33 1.71
N ALA A 160 10.01 11.63 1.82
CA ALA A 160 10.77 12.55 2.65
C ALA A 160 10.73 12.15 4.13
N ILE A 161 9.56 11.77 4.65
CA ILE A 161 9.40 11.27 6.03
C ILE A 161 10.21 9.99 6.24
N LEU A 162 10.15 9.05 5.29
CA LEU A 162 10.86 7.76 5.41
C LEU A 162 12.39 7.93 5.32
N LYS A 163 12.87 8.79 4.41
CA LYS A 163 14.29 9.14 4.33
C LYS A 163 14.77 9.83 5.59
N TYR A 164 13.97 10.73 6.17
CA TYR A 164 14.31 11.38 7.43
C TYR A 164 14.37 10.40 8.61
N THR A 165 13.41 9.48 8.70
CA THR A 165 13.28 8.55 9.86
C THR A 165 14.16 7.31 9.77
N SER A 166 14.45 6.82 8.57
CA SER A 166 15.16 5.54 8.35
C SER A 166 16.35 5.63 7.40
N GLY A 167 16.60 6.79 6.80
CA GLY A 167 17.72 7.03 5.89
C GLY A 167 17.61 6.38 4.51
N LYS A 168 16.54 5.63 4.21
CA LYS A 168 16.44 4.82 2.97
C LYS A 168 15.01 4.76 2.41
N ALA A 169 14.91 4.74 1.08
CA ALA A 169 13.68 4.52 0.32
C ALA A 169 14.01 4.06 -1.12
N ASP A 170 14.89 3.07 -1.21
CA ASP A 170 15.60 2.71 -2.45
C ASP A 170 14.72 1.93 -3.44
N ASN A 171 13.61 1.34 -2.99
CA ASN A 171 12.71 0.53 -3.83
C ASN A 171 11.26 0.97 -3.64
N ILE A 172 10.69 1.56 -4.69
CA ILE A 172 9.36 2.13 -4.70
C ILE A 172 8.51 1.32 -5.67
N ILE A 173 7.40 0.77 -5.19
CA ILE A 173 6.40 0.09 -6.00
C ILE A 173 5.15 0.97 -5.98
N VAL A 174 4.64 1.33 -7.15
CA VAL A 174 3.38 2.05 -7.32
C VAL A 174 2.44 1.12 -8.06
N VAL A 175 1.22 0.97 -7.55
CA VAL A 175 0.18 0.14 -8.17
C VAL A 175 -1.07 0.98 -8.34
N GLY A 176 -1.64 0.94 -9.54
CA GLY A 176 -2.95 1.54 -9.81
C GLY A 176 -3.39 1.45 -11.27
N ASP A 177 -4.63 1.82 -11.54
CA ASP A 177 -5.26 1.75 -12.86
C ASP A 177 -5.22 3.08 -13.65
N GLY A 178 -5.07 4.20 -12.96
CA GLY A 178 -5.10 5.56 -13.48
C GLY A 178 -3.86 6.00 -14.26
N LEU A 179 -4.00 7.09 -15.02
CA LEU A 179 -2.86 7.76 -15.65
C LEU A 179 -2.09 8.59 -14.61
N GLU A 180 -2.78 9.04 -13.57
CA GLU A 180 -2.33 9.94 -12.54
C GLU A 180 -1.15 9.35 -11.76
N GLU A 181 -1.25 8.09 -11.30
CA GLU A 181 -0.17 7.36 -10.65
C GLU A 181 0.94 6.94 -11.62
N LYS A 182 0.61 6.66 -12.89
CA LYS A 182 1.61 6.34 -13.93
C LYS A 182 2.51 7.54 -14.18
N GLU A 183 1.91 8.72 -14.37
CA GLU A 183 2.63 9.98 -14.53
C GLU A 183 3.42 10.33 -13.27
N ALA A 184 2.82 10.21 -12.09
CA ALA A 184 3.52 10.45 -10.82
C ALA A 184 4.71 9.51 -10.62
N ALA A 185 4.57 8.21 -10.90
CA ALA A 185 5.66 7.24 -10.82
C ALA A 185 6.77 7.53 -11.84
N SER A 186 6.41 7.93 -13.06
CA SER A 186 7.38 8.36 -14.08
C SER A 186 8.19 9.57 -13.61
N GLN A 187 7.52 10.62 -13.09
CA GLN A 187 8.19 11.80 -12.56
C GLN A 187 9.04 11.49 -11.32
N LEU A 188 8.60 10.59 -10.45
CA LEU A 188 9.42 10.08 -9.35
C LEU A 188 10.70 9.42 -9.88
N SER A 189 10.61 8.53 -10.87
CA SER A 189 11.78 7.85 -11.42
C SER A 189 12.84 8.79 -11.99
N GLN A 190 12.43 9.96 -12.50
CA GLN A 190 13.33 10.97 -13.04
C GLN A 190 13.97 11.85 -11.95
N SER A 191 13.21 12.14 -10.88
CA SER A 191 13.63 13.02 -9.80
C SER A 191 14.37 12.30 -8.66
N GLU A 192 14.06 11.03 -8.43
CA GLU A 192 14.63 10.17 -7.39
C GLU A 192 15.59 9.15 -8.01
N ARG A 193 16.71 9.64 -8.55
CA ARG A 193 17.65 8.82 -9.37
C ARG A 193 18.33 7.69 -8.60
N ASP A 194 18.38 7.80 -7.28
CA ASP A 194 18.96 6.76 -6.40
C ASP A 194 17.92 5.68 -6.02
N CYS A 195 16.66 5.86 -6.43
CA CYS A 195 15.57 4.94 -6.17
C CYS A 195 15.23 4.11 -7.42
N ILE A 196 14.87 2.85 -7.19
CA ILE A 196 14.25 2.00 -8.19
C ILE A 196 12.75 2.17 -8.08
N VAL A 197 12.14 2.73 -9.13
CA VAL A 197 10.69 2.94 -9.21
C VAL A 197 10.06 1.92 -10.14
N LYS A 198 9.04 1.22 -9.65
CA LYS A 198 8.30 0.20 -10.38
C LYS A 198 6.84 0.57 -10.40
N MET A 199 6.30 0.75 -11.60
CA MET A 199 4.88 0.98 -11.82
C MET A 199 4.21 -0.34 -12.22
N VAL A 200 3.10 -0.67 -11.57
CA VAL A 200 2.25 -1.80 -11.90
C VAL A 200 0.86 -1.28 -12.25
N GLY A 201 0.51 -1.34 -13.52
CA GLY A 201 -0.79 -0.98 -14.04
C GLY A 201 -1.83 -2.07 -13.78
N ILE A 202 -3.01 -1.64 -13.35
CA ILE A 202 -4.22 -2.47 -13.27
C ILE A 202 -5.14 -2.05 -14.42
N PRO A 203 -5.83 -2.99 -15.11
CA PRO A 203 -6.83 -2.60 -16.10
C PRO A 203 -7.96 -1.81 -15.46
N LYS A 204 -8.42 -0.75 -16.14
CA LYS A 204 -9.50 0.12 -15.64
C LYS A 204 -10.86 -0.57 -15.63
N SER A 205 -11.73 -0.13 -14.72
CA SER A 205 -13.17 -0.46 -14.70
C SER A 205 -13.49 -1.95 -14.74
N LEU A 206 -12.69 -2.77 -14.04
CA LEU A 206 -12.93 -4.19 -13.91
C LEU A 206 -14.21 -4.48 -13.10
N SER A 207 -14.91 -5.55 -13.47
CA SER A 207 -15.92 -6.15 -12.59
C SER A 207 -15.27 -6.63 -11.29
N ILE A 208 -16.08 -6.80 -10.22
CA ILE A 208 -15.59 -7.31 -8.93
C ILE A 208 -14.83 -8.62 -9.10
N GLU A 209 -15.38 -9.56 -9.88
CA GLU A 209 -14.78 -10.86 -10.15
C GLU A 209 -13.44 -10.74 -10.89
N SER A 210 -13.37 -9.87 -11.91
CA SER A 210 -12.13 -9.63 -12.65
C SER A 210 -11.08 -8.95 -11.78
N LEU A 211 -11.48 -8.00 -10.93
CA LEU A 211 -10.58 -7.35 -9.98
C LEU A 211 -10.01 -8.35 -8.96
N VAL A 212 -10.84 -9.29 -8.46
CA VAL A 212 -10.36 -10.39 -7.59
C VAL A 212 -9.25 -11.20 -8.27
N ARG A 213 -9.46 -11.60 -9.53
CA ARG A 213 -8.44 -12.33 -10.30
C ARG A 213 -7.17 -11.51 -10.48
N GLN A 214 -7.33 -10.23 -10.80
CA GLN A 214 -6.22 -9.31 -11.02
C GLN A 214 -5.37 -9.14 -9.75
N LEU A 215 -6.01 -8.94 -8.61
CA LEU A 215 -5.34 -8.83 -7.32
C LEU A 215 -4.67 -10.15 -6.90
N ALA A 216 -5.23 -11.30 -7.27
CA ALA A 216 -4.59 -12.59 -7.06
C ALA A 216 -3.30 -12.73 -7.90
N LEU A 217 -3.33 -12.36 -9.18
CA LEU A 217 -2.16 -12.35 -10.07
C LEU A 217 -1.07 -11.39 -9.55
N LEU A 218 -1.47 -10.19 -9.14
CA LEU A 218 -0.56 -9.24 -8.49
C LEU A 218 0.04 -9.83 -7.23
N THR A 219 -0.77 -10.43 -6.35
CA THR A 219 -0.29 -11.05 -5.11
C THR A 219 0.75 -12.14 -5.37
N MET A 220 0.52 -13.00 -6.37
CA MET A 220 1.46 -14.06 -6.76
C MET A 220 2.77 -13.52 -7.33
N SER A 221 2.70 -12.47 -8.15
CA SER A 221 3.87 -11.86 -8.79
C SER A 221 4.61 -10.85 -7.91
N PHE A 222 3.99 -10.39 -6.82
CA PHE A 222 4.46 -9.27 -6.00
C PHE A 222 5.91 -9.43 -5.52
N ARG A 223 6.30 -10.65 -5.11
CA ARG A 223 7.67 -10.93 -4.64
C ARG A 223 8.70 -10.77 -5.75
N GLY A 224 8.36 -11.16 -6.99
CA GLY A 224 9.23 -10.99 -8.15
C GLY A 224 9.40 -9.51 -8.51
N ILE A 225 8.28 -8.77 -8.52
CA ILE A 225 8.28 -7.31 -8.74
C ILE A 225 9.18 -6.63 -7.70
N TRP A 226 8.99 -6.96 -6.42
CA TRP A 226 9.81 -6.44 -5.33
C TRP A 226 11.30 -6.76 -5.48
N ALA A 227 11.65 -8.00 -5.84
CA ALA A 227 13.04 -8.45 -5.95
C ALA A 227 13.80 -7.85 -7.14
N SER A 228 13.09 -7.41 -8.19
CA SER A 228 13.71 -6.80 -9.37
C SER A 228 14.58 -5.59 -9.01
N ARG A 229 15.75 -5.45 -9.65
CA ARG A 229 16.67 -4.31 -9.45
C ARG A 229 16.61 -3.27 -10.58
N LYS A 230 15.53 -3.27 -11.35
CA LYS A 230 15.32 -2.36 -12.48
C LYS A 230 14.09 -1.50 -12.25
N CYS A 231 14.16 -0.24 -12.65
CA CYS A 231 12.96 0.55 -12.89
C CYS A 231 12.15 -0.12 -13.99
N MET A 232 10.84 -0.18 -13.83
CA MET A 232 9.96 -0.88 -14.77
C MET A 232 8.55 -0.33 -14.71
N SER A 233 7.84 -0.44 -15.82
CA SER A 233 6.40 -0.31 -15.88
C SER A 233 5.85 -1.62 -16.43
N ILE A 234 4.92 -2.24 -15.72
CA ILE A 234 4.28 -3.50 -16.09
C ILE A 234 2.78 -3.25 -16.04
N ASP A 235 2.04 -3.60 -17.09
CA ASP A 235 0.59 -3.69 -17.02
C ASP A 235 0.23 -5.17 -16.82
N LEU A 236 -0.59 -5.46 -15.82
CA LEU A 236 -1.05 -6.82 -15.49
C LEU A 236 -2.40 -7.13 -16.12
#